data_AF-A0A3C0WVV1-F1
#
_entry.id   AF-A0A3C0WVV1-F1
#
_cell.length_a   1.000
_cell.length_b   1.000
_cell.length_c   1.000
_cell.angle_alpha   90.00
_cell.angle_beta   90.00
_cell.angle_gamma   90.00
#
_symmetry.space_group_name_H-M   'P 1'
#
loop_
_entity.id
_entity.type
_entity.pdbx_description
1 polymer ?
#
loop_
_entity_poly.entity_id
_entity_poly.type
_entity_poly.pdbx_seq_one_letter_code
_entity_poly.pdbx_strand_id
1 'polypeptide(L)'
;MKKVITYGTYDLLHHGHIKLLERAKALGDWLIVGVTSENFDRIRGKINNAQSLIERVKAVEKTGIADEIIVEEYEGQKIDDIIKYGIDIFTVGSDWVGKFDYLKKYCDVVYLDRTQGISSTDIRAKNSKLRIKIIGDAENNKVKKFIGESKYVNGVSIADNEKYDAVYVMSDPSEHYENCKKALKNGKHVLCESPVAETAEQANELFDIAEKNGLILMDGIKTAYSTAYHRMLLLARSQKIGEIVSVDATCTSLKNIETDRCWNSLCEWGTTAMLPIFQLFGLDYDDAKITALFPNKDRKNDLFAKIDFTYPSSVASIKIGQGIKSEGELIISGTKGYIYVPSPWWKNDYFEIRYENFNENKRYFYPIDGEGIRQEIFAFVNSIIKKKNLSNISKSVSAKMSDIIAKYNKGEYSLLTLGNR
;
A
#
# COMPACT_ATOMS: atom_id res chain seq x y z
N MET A 1 -39.06 11.50 -22.64
CA MET A 1 -38.03 10.45 -22.73
C MET A 1 -37.49 10.25 -21.33
N LYS A 2 -37.72 9.07 -20.75
CA LYS A 2 -37.32 8.74 -19.38
C LYS A 2 -35.88 8.25 -19.36
N LYS A 3 -35.00 8.90 -18.61
CA LYS A 3 -33.57 8.60 -18.55
C LYS A 3 -33.22 7.83 -17.28
N VAL A 4 -32.46 6.76 -17.45
CA VAL A 4 -31.99 5.86 -16.40
C VAL A 4 -30.47 5.92 -16.34
N ILE A 5 -29.90 5.90 -15.14
CA ILE A 5 -28.46 5.75 -14.94
C ILE A 5 -28.16 4.57 -14.01
N THR A 6 -27.11 3.81 -14.33
CA THR A 6 -26.56 2.80 -13.43
C THR A 6 -25.04 2.86 -13.39
N TYR A 7 -24.44 2.36 -12.31
CA TYR A 7 -22.99 2.37 -12.12
C TYR A 7 -22.47 0.99 -11.78
N GLY A 8 -21.26 0.69 -12.27
CA GLY A 8 -20.60 -0.56 -11.97
C GLY A 8 -19.15 -0.57 -12.41
N THR A 9 -18.41 -1.56 -11.89
CA THR A 9 -17.07 -1.83 -12.42
C THR A 9 -17.16 -2.50 -13.79
N TYR A 10 -18.09 -3.44 -13.96
CA TYR A 10 -18.21 -4.24 -15.19
C TYR A 10 -16.93 -5.00 -15.58
N ASP A 11 -16.09 -5.35 -14.60
CA ASP A 11 -14.89 -6.16 -14.82
C ASP A 11 -15.25 -7.62 -15.12
N LEU A 12 -14.57 -8.22 -16.09
CA LEU A 12 -14.91 -9.54 -16.65
C LEU A 12 -16.41 -9.65 -16.91
N LEU A 13 -16.90 -8.79 -17.82
CA LEU A 13 -18.33 -8.69 -18.14
C LEU A 13 -18.93 -10.08 -18.40
N HIS A 14 -19.95 -10.43 -17.63
CA HIS A 14 -20.58 -11.75 -17.64
C HIS A 14 -22.11 -11.62 -17.68
N HIS A 15 -22.82 -12.73 -17.85
CA HIS A 15 -24.28 -12.76 -18.00
C HIS A 15 -25.03 -12.01 -16.88
N GLY A 16 -24.57 -12.10 -15.62
CA GLY A 16 -25.16 -11.32 -14.51
C GLY A 16 -25.11 -9.80 -14.70
N HIS A 17 -24.03 -9.24 -15.28
CA HIS A 17 -23.97 -7.81 -15.61
C HIS A 17 -24.92 -7.46 -16.75
N ILE A 18 -24.96 -8.30 -17.79
CA ILE A 18 -25.85 -8.12 -18.94
C ILE A 18 -27.31 -8.05 -18.47
N LYS A 19 -27.76 -9.00 -17.64
CA LYS A 19 -29.11 -8.99 -17.05
C LYS A 19 -29.41 -7.75 -16.22
N LEU A 20 -28.43 -7.22 -15.48
CA LEU A 20 -28.62 -5.99 -14.72
C LEU A 20 -28.79 -4.80 -15.66
N LEU A 21 -28.00 -4.71 -16.73
CA LEU A 21 -28.12 -3.66 -17.75
C LEU A 21 -29.45 -3.74 -18.51
N GLU A 22 -29.90 -4.95 -18.90
CA GLU A 22 -31.21 -5.16 -19.54
C GLU A 22 -32.36 -4.69 -18.65
N ARG A 23 -32.32 -5.04 -17.36
CA ARG A 23 -33.31 -4.59 -16.37
C ARG A 23 -33.26 -3.09 -16.15
N ALA A 24 -32.07 -2.50 -16.12
CA ALA A 24 -31.91 -1.05 -16.01
C ALA A 24 -32.49 -0.34 -17.25
N LYS A 25 -32.20 -0.84 -18.46
CA LYS A 25 -32.75 -0.32 -19.72
C LYS A 25 -34.27 -0.39 -19.74
N ALA A 26 -34.87 -1.47 -19.22
CA ALA A 26 -36.33 -1.63 -19.17
C ALA A 26 -37.06 -0.60 -18.27
N LEU A 27 -36.35 0.16 -17.41
CA LEU A 27 -36.94 1.18 -16.55
C LEU A 27 -37.21 2.53 -17.27
N GLY A 28 -36.68 2.72 -18.49
CA GLY A 28 -36.85 3.96 -19.25
C GLY A 28 -36.47 3.83 -20.72
N ASP A 29 -36.37 4.98 -21.39
CA ASP A 29 -36.11 5.05 -22.84
C ASP A 29 -34.61 5.14 -23.16
N TRP A 30 -33.83 5.75 -22.25
CA TRP A 30 -32.40 6.03 -22.43
C TRP A 30 -31.61 5.59 -21.19
N LEU A 31 -30.57 4.77 -21.37
CA LEU A 31 -29.73 4.21 -20.32
C LEU A 31 -28.30 4.76 -20.43
N ILE A 32 -27.89 5.46 -19.38
CA ILE A 32 -26.49 5.84 -19.17
C ILE A 32 -25.84 4.81 -18.25
N VAL A 33 -24.66 4.32 -18.63
CA VAL A 33 -23.88 3.38 -17.83
C VAL A 33 -22.56 4.02 -17.38
N GLY A 34 -22.44 4.26 -16.08
CA GLY A 34 -21.20 4.71 -15.46
C GLY A 34 -20.24 3.57 -15.16
N VAL A 35 -19.07 3.57 -15.80
CA VAL A 35 -18.00 2.61 -15.56
C VAL A 35 -16.98 3.20 -14.59
N THR A 36 -16.74 2.54 -13.46
CA THR A 36 -15.80 3.06 -12.44
C THR A 36 -14.35 3.04 -12.91
N SER A 37 -13.61 4.12 -12.69
CA SER A 37 -12.16 4.18 -12.92
C SER A 37 -11.39 3.28 -11.95
N GLU A 38 -10.15 2.88 -12.31
CA GLU A 38 -9.31 2.12 -11.38
C GLU A 38 -9.01 2.89 -10.09
N ASN A 39 -8.89 4.22 -10.16
CA ASN A 39 -8.63 5.06 -9.00
C ASN A 39 -9.81 5.03 -8.02
N PHE A 40 -11.03 5.19 -8.54
CA PHE A 40 -12.25 5.10 -7.73
C PHE A 40 -12.45 3.70 -7.14
N ASP A 41 -12.21 2.66 -7.94
CA ASP A 41 -12.28 1.27 -7.47
C ASP A 41 -11.28 0.97 -6.36
N ARG A 42 -10.05 1.49 -6.44
CA ARG A 42 -9.06 1.39 -5.36
C ARG A 42 -9.52 2.09 -4.08
N ILE A 43 -10.12 3.28 -4.19
CA ILE A 43 -10.60 4.07 -3.03
C ILE A 43 -11.70 3.33 -2.28
N ARG A 44 -12.57 2.58 -2.95
CA ARG A 44 -13.65 1.79 -2.31
C ARG A 44 -13.27 0.35 -1.95
N GLY A 45 -11.98 0.03 -1.93
CA GLY A 45 -11.47 -1.30 -1.58
C GLY A 45 -11.60 -2.38 -2.66
N LYS A 46 -12.02 -2.03 -3.89
CA LYS A 46 -12.12 -2.97 -5.01
C LYS A 46 -10.84 -2.91 -5.86
N ILE A 47 -9.79 -3.53 -5.36
CA ILE A 47 -8.45 -3.31 -5.90
C ILE A 47 -8.18 -4.18 -7.17
N ASN A 48 -8.95 -5.26 -7.40
CA ASN A 48 -8.68 -6.28 -8.43
C ASN A 48 -9.58 -6.20 -9.69
N ASN A 49 -9.37 -5.19 -10.55
CA ASN A 49 -9.92 -5.21 -11.91
C ASN A 49 -8.97 -5.96 -12.84
N ALA A 50 -9.43 -7.04 -13.48
CA ALA A 50 -8.66 -7.81 -14.45
C ALA A 50 -8.48 -7.04 -15.77
N GLN A 51 -9.48 -6.24 -16.14
CA GLN A 51 -9.52 -5.45 -17.36
C GLN A 51 -9.33 -3.96 -17.05
N SER A 52 -8.56 -3.28 -17.91
CA SER A 52 -8.42 -1.83 -17.89
C SER A 52 -9.78 -1.14 -18.05
N LEU A 53 -9.87 0.13 -17.64
CA LEU A 53 -11.07 0.95 -17.85
C LEU A 53 -11.52 0.94 -19.31
N ILE A 54 -10.59 1.08 -20.26
CA ILE A 54 -10.89 1.08 -21.69
C ILE A 54 -11.48 -0.27 -22.13
N GLU A 55 -10.93 -1.39 -21.66
CA GLU A 55 -11.46 -2.72 -21.97
C GLU A 55 -12.86 -2.93 -21.39
N ARG A 56 -13.13 -2.41 -20.19
CA ARG A 56 -14.45 -2.50 -19.54
C ARG A 56 -15.48 -1.62 -20.23
N VAL A 57 -15.11 -0.40 -20.61
CA VAL A 57 -15.95 0.50 -21.43
C VAL A 57 -16.31 -0.17 -22.75
N LYS A 58 -15.31 -0.70 -23.48
CA LYS A 58 -15.55 -1.43 -24.73
C LYS A 58 -16.39 -2.69 -24.53
N ALA A 59 -16.26 -3.38 -23.40
CA ALA A 59 -17.08 -4.55 -23.10
C ALA A 59 -18.55 -4.17 -22.90
N VAL A 60 -18.83 -3.08 -22.19
CA VAL A 60 -20.20 -2.55 -22.02
C VAL A 60 -20.74 -2.04 -23.37
N GLU A 61 -19.95 -1.29 -24.14
CA GLU A 61 -20.33 -0.79 -25.46
C GLU A 61 -20.76 -1.92 -26.41
N LYS A 62 -19.98 -3.01 -26.44
CA LYS A 62 -20.29 -4.20 -27.25
C LYS A 62 -21.61 -4.89 -26.91
N THR A 63 -22.19 -4.65 -25.74
CA THR A 63 -23.50 -5.21 -25.41
C THR A 63 -24.62 -4.57 -26.22
N GLY A 64 -24.44 -3.33 -26.68
CA GLY A 64 -25.49 -2.55 -27.33
C GLY A 64 -26.65 -2.14 -26.42
N ILE A 65 -26.54 -2.33 -25.10
CA ILE A 65 -27.61 -2.05 -24.13
C ILE A 65 -27.56 -0.59 -23.64
N ALA A 66 -26.35 -0.04 -23.48
CA ALA A 66 -26.14 1.34 -23.05
C ALA A 66 -26.27 2.29 -24.23
N ASP A 67 -27.05 3.36 -24.08
CA ASP A 67 -27.13 4.42 -25.09
C ASP A 67 -26.00 5.43 -24.90
N GLU A 68 -25.52 5.60 -23.66
CA GLU A 68 -24.37 6.44 -23.32
C GLU A 68 -23.52 5.77 -22.23
N ILE A 69 -22.20 5.91 -22.34
CA ILE A 69 -21.26 5.39 -21.34
C ILE A 69 -20.44 6.55 -20.80
N ILE A 70 -20.37 6.66 -19.48
CA ILE A 70 -19.57 7.66 -18.77
C ILE A 70 -18.58 6.97 -17.83
N VAL A 71 -17.55 7.71 -17.40
CA VAL A 71 -16.56 7.20 -16.43
C VAL A 71 -16.82 7.82 -15.06
N GLU A 72 -16.85 7.00 -14.01
CA GLU A 72 -16.89 7.46 -12.62
C GLU A 72 -15.48 7.55 -12.02
N GLU A 73 -15.05 8.75 -11.66
CA GLU A 73 -13.68 9.06 -11.23
C GLU A 73 -13.56 9.47 -9.75
N TYR A 74 -14.61 10.04 -9.15
CA TYR A 74 -14.55 10.56 -7.78
C TYR A 74 -15.87 10.37 -7.01
N GLU A 75 -15.76 10.45 -5.68
CA GLU A 75 -16.92 10.38 -4.78
C GLU A 75 -17.77 11.65 -4.88
N GLY A 76 -19.09 11.48 -5.01
CA GLY A 76 -20.03 12.58 -5.22
C GLY A 76 -20.48 12.78 -6.67
N GLN A 77 -19.71 12.27 -7.64
CA GLN A 77 -19.99 12.45 -9.09
C GLN A 77 -21.42 12.04 -9.50
N LYS A 78 -22.01 11.04 -8.85
CA LYS A 78 -23.39 10.60 -9.13
C LYS A 78 -24.41 11.73 -9.08
N ILE A 79 -24.26 12.68 -8.16
CA ILE A 79 -25.16 13.84 -8.03
C ILE A 79 -24.98 14.75 -9.24
N ASP A 80 -23.73 15.05 -9.58
CA ASP A 80 -23.40 15.91 -10.72
C ASP A 80 -23.93 15.32 -12.03
N ASP A 81 -23.76 14.01 -12.22
CA ASP A 81 -24.25 13.29 -13.39
C ASP A 81 -25.79 13.26 -13.45
N ILE A 82 -26.47 13.01 -12.32
CA ILE A 82 -27.95 13.03 -12.28
C ILE A 82 -28.49 14.40 -12.73
N ILE A 83 -27.90 15.49 -12.21
CA ILE A 83 -28.31 16.85 -12.54
C ILE A 83 -27.96 17.19 -14.00
N LYS A 84 -26.72 16.93 -14.42
CA LYS A 84 -26.19 17.26 -15.74
C LYS A 84 -26.96 16.56 -16.86
N TYR A 85 -27.26 15.28 -16.69
CA TYR A 85 -27.92 14.48 -17.72
C TYR A 85 -29.44 14.50 -17.62
N GLY A 86 -30.00 15.07 -16.56
CA GLY A 86 -31.44 15.11 -16.30
C GLY A 86 -32.00 13.71 -16.10
N ILE A 87 -31.42 12.96 -15.17
CA ILE A 87 -31.77 11.57 -14.90
C ILE A 87 -33.07 11.47 -14.09
N ASP A 88 -34.00 10.62 -14.55
CA ASP A 88 -35.25 10.34 -13.85
C ASP A 88 -35.09 9.19 -12.85
N ILE A 89 -34.31 8.15 -13.21
CA ILE A 89 -34.09 6.97 -12.37
C ILE A 89 -32.60 6.67 -12.19
N PHE A 90 -32.15 6.57 -10.95
CA PHE A 90 -30.93 5.87 -10.58
C PHE A 90 -31.23 4.41 -10.22
N THR A 91 -30.47 3.48 -10.77
CA THR A 91 -30.64 2.05 -10.44
C THR A 91 -29.32 1.31 -10.24
N VAL A 92 -29.34 0.32 -9.35
CA VAL A 92 -28.19 -0.54 -9.04
C VAL A 92 -28.68 -1.88 -8.45
N GLY A 93 -27.80 -2.87 -8.32
CA GLY A 93 -28.13 -4.15 -7.71
C GLY A 93 -28.58 -4.05 -6.25
N SER A 94 -29.38 -5.02 -5.80
CA SER A 94 -29.99 -5.08 -4.47
C SER A 94 -29.03 -5.17 -3.28
N ASP A 95 -27.74 -5.48 -3.51
CA ASP A 95 -26.72 -5.42 -2.45
C ASP A 95 -26.53 -4.01 -1.87
N TRP A 96 -27.02 -2.99 -2.57
CA TRP A 96 -26.82 -1.58 -2.24
C TRP A 96 -28.06 -0.94 -1.61
N VAL A 97 -29.09 -1.72 -1.31
CA VAL A 97 -30.35 -1.24 -0.71
C VAL A 97 -30.05 -0.34 0.49
N GLY A 98 -30.62 0.87 0.48
CA GLY A 98 -30.45 1.89 1.50
C GLY A 98 -29.20 2.77 1.34
N LYS A 99 -28.15 2.31 0.65
CA LYS A 99 -26.90 3.08 0.55
C LYS A 99 -27.04 4.34 -0.31
N PHE A 100 -27.82 4.28 -1.37
CA PHE A 100 -27.98 5.38 -2.33
C PHE A 100 -29.28 6.17 -2.14
N ASP A 101 -29.97 5.96 -1.02
CA ASP A 101 -31.26 6.62 -0.75
C ASP A 101 -31.14 8.14 -0.64
N TYR A 102 -29.94 8.66 -0.37
CA TYR A 102 -29.66 10.10 -0.41
C TYR A 102 -29.90 10.71 -1.81
N LEU A 103 -29.87 9.91 -2.88
CA LEU A 103 -30.14 10.33 -4.25
C LEU A 103 -31.64 10.55 -4.53
N LYS A 104 -32.54 10.08 -3.65
CA LYS A 104 -34.00 10.29 -3.77
C LYS A 104 -34.41 11.77 -3.79
N LYS A 105 -33.51 12.67 -3.36
CA LYS A 105 -33.69 14.12 -3.47
C LYS A 105 -33.60 14.64 -4.91
N TYR A 106 -33.00 13.87 -5.82
CA TYR A 106 -32.66 14.30 -7.18
C TYR A 106 -33.35 13.44 -8.25
N CYS A 107 -33.61 12.15 -7.99
CA CYS A 107 -34.24 11.22 -8.93
C CYS A 107 -34.87 10.02 -8.19
N ASP A 108 -35.63 9.18 -8.88
CA ASP A 108 -36.15 7.93 -8.34
C ASP A 108 -35.01 6.91 -8.15
N VAL A 109 -34.97 6.20 -7.01
CA VAL A 109 -33.94 5.19 -6.71
C VAL A 109 -34.57 3.80 -6.72
N VAL A 110 -34.12 2.95 -7.65
CA VAL A 110 -34.64 1.58 -7.84
C VAL A 110 -33.53 0.55 -7.65
N TYR A 111 -33.72 -0.40 -6.73
CA TYR A 111 -32.79 -1.51 -6.51
C TYR A 111 -33.24 -2.77 -7.25
N LEU A 112 -32.36 -3.36 -8.06
CA LEU A 112 -32.66 -4.53 -8.89
C LEU A 112 -32.12 -5.81 -8.27
N ASP A 113 -32.94 -6.85 -8.21
CA ASP A 113 -32.51 -8.16 -7.69
C ASP A 113 -31.30 -8.71 -8.44
N ARG A 114 -30.41 -9.39 -7.71
CA ARG A 114 -29.25 -10.06 -8.34
C ARG A 114 -29.65 -11.30 -9.10
N THR A 115 -28.88 -11.56 -10.16
CA THR A 115 -28.83 -12.90 -10.76
C THR A 115 -28.03 -13.80 -9.82
N GLN A 116 -28.66 -14.81 -9.23
CA GLN A 116 -28.00 -15.74 -8.31
C GLN A 116 -26.96 -16.62 -9.04
N GLY A 117 -25.85 -16.93 -8.38
CA GLY A 117 -24.87 -17.94 -8.80
C GLY A 117 -23.70 -17.48 -9.68
N ILE A 118 -23.58 -16.19 -10.06
CA ILE A 118 -22.44 -15.68 -10.85
C ILE A 118 -22.09 -14.26 -10.42
N SER A 119 -20.88 -14.06 -9.89
CA SER A 119 -20.24 -12.75 -9.77
C SER A 119 -18.86 -12.72 -10.43
N SER A 120 -18.41 -11.54 -10.88
CA SER A 120 -17.02 -11.35 -11.35
C SER A 120 -15.99 -11.77 -10.29
N THR A 121 -16.34 -11.69 -9.01
CA THR A 121 -15.49 -12.18 -7.91
C THR A 121 -15.34 -13.70 -7.97
N ASP A 122 -16.42 -14.43 -8.23
CA ASP A 122 -16.39 -15.91 -8.35
C ASP A 122 -15.67 -16.38 -9.61
N ILE A 123 -15.82 -15.65 -10.72
CA ILE A 123 -15.10 -15.94 -11.98
C ILE A 123 -13.59 -15.67 -11.81
N ARG A 124 -13.20 -14.56 -11.15
CA ARG A 124 -11.79 -14.27 -10.83
C ARG A 124 -11.20 -15.32 -9.89
N ALA A 125 -11.95 -15.76 -8.89
CA ALA A 125 -11.51 -16.80 -7.95
C ALA A 125 -11.24 -18.15 -8.63
N LYS A 126 -11.92 -18.46 -9.75
CA LYS A 126 -11.73 -19.70 -10.51
C LYS A 126 -10.50 -19.72 -11.42
N ASN A 127 -10.01 -18.56 -11.88
CA ASN A 127 -9.01 -18.51 -12.96
C ASN A 127 -7.56 -18.25 -12.55
N SER A 128 -7.25 -17.83 -11.32
CA SER A 128 -5.85 -17.71 -10.83
C SER A 128 -5.83 -17.51 -9.31
N LYS A 129 -5.78 -18.61 -8.55
CA LYS A 129 -5.60 -18.55 -7.09
C LYS A 129 -4.11 -18.70 -6.77
N LEU A 130 -3.45 -17.58 -6.54
CA LEU A 130 -2.07 -17.54 -6.08
C LEU A 130 -1.99 -18.02 -4.63
N ARG A 131 -1.20 -19.05 -4.38
CA ARG A 131 -1.03 -19.65 -3.04
C ARG A 131 0.27 -19.15 -2.43
N ILE A 132 0.16 -18.48 -1.28
CA ILE A 132 1.28 -17.91 -0.53
C ILE A 132 1.55 -18.80 0.68
N LYS A 133 2.77 -19.35 0.77
CA LYS A 133 3.24 -20.04 1.97
C LYS A 133 3.88 -19.02 2.92
N ILE A 134 3.59 -19.14 4.21
CA ILE A 134 4.25 -18.32 5.24
C ILE A 134 5.56 -18.98 5.65
N ILE A 135 6.63 -18.19 5.74
CA ILE A 135 7.92 -18.58 6.34
C ILE A 135 8.14 -17.64 7.52
N GLY A 136 7.99 -18.16 8.74
CA GLY A 136 8.07 -17.36 9.96
C GLY A 136 7.26 -17.99 11.10
N ASP A 137 7.30 -17.34 12.26
CA ASP A 137 6.51 -17.76 13.42
C ASP A 137 5.03 -17.43 13.22
N ALA A 138 4.15 -18.44 13.28
CA ALA A 138 2.71 -18.27 13.14
C ALA A 138 2.09 -17.41 14.26
N GLU A 139 2.73 -17.36 15.43
CA GLU A 139 2.29 -16.52 16.55
C GLU A 139 2.67 -15.05 16.38
N ASN A 140 3.56 -14.73 15.44
CA ASN A 140 4.00 -13.37 15.17
C ASN A 140 2.82 -12.48 14.71
N ASN A 141 2.71 -11.30 15.31
CA ASN A 141 1.62 -10.36 15.02
C ASN A 141 1.61 -9.88 13.55
N LYS A 142 2.76 -9.72 12.89
CA LYS A 142 2.82 -9.36 11.47
C LYS A 142 2.27 -10.48 10.59
N VAL A 143 2.62 -11.75 10.90
CA VAL A 143 2.08 -12.94 10.22
C VAL A 143 0.56 -13.04 10.38
N LYS A 144 0.03 -12.90 11.62
CA LYS A 144 -1.41 -12.93 11.87
C LYS A 144 -2.16 -11.85 11.08
N LYS A 145 -1.60 -10.63 11.05
CA LYS A 145 -2.15 -9.52 10.25
C LYS A 145 -2.11 -9.79 8.76
N PHE A 146 -0.98 -10.30 8.25
CA PHE A 146 -0.85 -10.68 6.84
C PHE A 146 -1.91 -11.72 6.44
N ILE A 147 -2.05 -12.80 7.22
CA ILE A 147 -3.06 -13.85 7.00
C ILE A 147 -4.47 -13.24 7.04
N GLY A 148 -4.78 -12.43 8.06
CA GLY A 148 -6.10 -11.79 8.20
C GLY A 148 -6.44 -10.87 7.03
N GLU A 149 -5.51 -10.02 6.62
CA GLU A 149 -5.72 -9.05 5.54
C GLU A 149 -5.72 -9.69 4.15
N SER A 150 -4.99 -10.80 3.95
CA SER A 150 -4.96 -11.55 2.68
C SER A 150 -6.33 -12.06 2.26
N LYS A 151 -7.25 -12.30 3.21
CA LYS A 151 -8.63 -12.75 2.93
C LYS A 151 -9.44 -11.73 2.15
N TYR A 152 -9.05 -10.46 2.21
CA TYR A 152 -9.71 -9.37 1.48
C TYR A 152 -9.07 -9.09 0.12
N VAL A 153 -8.02 -9.82 -0.26
CA VAL A 153 -7.35 -9.68 -1.55
C VAL A 153 -7.75 -10.84 -2.46
N ASN A 154 -8.61 -10.55 -3.44
CA ASN A 154 -9.06 -11.56 -4.41
C ASN A 154 -7.88 -12.20 -5.15
N GLY A 155 -8.01 -13.50 -5.45
CA GLY A 155 -6.98 -14.27 -6.16
C GLY A 155 -5.82 -14.74 -5.28
N VAL A 156 -5.88 -14.52 -3.95
CA VAL A 156 -4.88 -15.00 -3.00
C VAL A 156 -5.48 -16.05 -2.06
N SER A 157 -4.66 -17.02 -1.67
CA SER A 157 -4.89 -17.82 -0.47
C SER A 157 -3.58 -18.14 0.24
N ILE A 158 -3.68 -18.35 1.54
CA ILE A 158 -2.59 -18.93 2.33
C ILE A 158 -2.54 -20.43 2.07
N ALA A 159 -1.34 -20.97 1.86
CA ALA A 159 -1.10 -22.38 1.56
C ALA A 159 -0.83 -23.16 2.85
N ASP A 160 -1.60 -24.23 3.07
CA ASP A 160 -1.42 -25.16 4.21
C ASP A 160 -0.59 -26.40 3.85
N ASN A 161 -0.12 -26.52 2.59
CA ASN A 161 0.59 -27.69 2.06
C ASN A 161 1.83 -27.33 1.22
N GLU A 162 2.51 -28.33 0.66
CA GLU A 162 3.72 -28.12 -0.16
C GLU A 162 3.45 -27.41 -1.51
N LYS A 163 2.19 -27.29 -1.96
CA LYS A 163 1.86 -26.68 -3.24
C LYS A 163 1.58 -25.19 -3.08
N TYR A 164 2.62 -24.37 -3.25
CA TYR A 164 2.54 -22.91 -3.22
C TYR A 164 3.25 -22.29 -4.43
N ASP A 165 2.87 -21.05 -4.76
CA ASP A 165 3.37 -20.28 -5.91
C ASP A 165 4.31 -19.15 -5.45
N ALA A 166 4.10 -18.66 -4.24
CA ALA A 166 4.89 -17.60 -3.62
C ALA A 166 5.11 -17.87 -2.12
N VAL A 167 6.04 -17.14 -1.51
CA VAL A 167 6.25 -17.11 -0.07
C VAL A 167 6.13 -15.70 0.49
N TYR A 168 5.60 -15.59 1.71
CA TYR A 168 5.75 -14.41 2.56
C TYR A 168 6.76 -14.73 3.66
N VAL A 169 7.88 -14.00 3.69
CA VAL A 169 8.99 -14.22 4.62
C VAL A 169 8.91 -13.21 5.76
N MET A 170 8.73 -13.72 6.98
CA MET A 170 8.75 -13.01 8.26
C MET A 170 9.48 -13.88 9.30
N SER A 171 10.69 -14.34 8.94
CA SER A 171 11.60 -15.06 9.84
C SER A 171 12.48 -14.07 10.61
N ASP A 172 13.55 -14.51 11.28
CA ASP A 172 14.56 -13.56 11.78
C ASP A 172 15.26 -12.86 10.61
N PRO A 173 15.68 -11.58 10.71
CA PRO A 173 16.34 -10.88 9.61
C PRO A 173 17.62 -11.57 9.14
N SER A 174 18.33 -12.23 10.06
CA SER A 174 19.52 -13.03 9.74
C SER A 174 19.21 -14.26 8.88
N GLU A 175 17.95 -14.71 8.86
CA GLU A 175 17.47 -15.84 8.06
C GLU A 175 16.81 -15.40 6.75
N HIS A 176 16.53 -14.12 6.56
CA HIS A 176 15.82 -13.61 5.37
C HIS A 176 16.54 -13.98 4.08
N TYR A 177 17.87 -13.78 4.02
CA TYR A 177 18.64 -14.07 2.82
C TYR A 177 18.52 -15.53 2.37
N GLU A 178 18.74 -16.48 3.29
CA GLU A 178 18.67 -17.91 2.94
C GLU A 178 17.24 -18.34 2.59
N ASN A 179 16.23 -17.84 3.32
CA ASN A 179 14.83 -18.14 3.04
C ASN A 179 14.38 -17.62 1.67
N CYS A 180 14.71 -16.36 1.36
CA CYS A 180 14.45 -15.74 0.07
C CYS A 180 15.19 -16.48 -1.06
N LYS A 181 16.49 -16.73 -0.90
CA LYS A 181 17.33 -17.40 -1.91
C LYS A 181 16.81 -18.81 -2.20
N LYS A 182 16.45 -19.57 -1.16
CA LYS A 182 15.87 -20.91 -1.30
C LYS A 182 14.53 -20.87 -2.04
N ALA A 183 13.66 -19.92 -1.73
CA ALA A 183 12.38 -19.79 -2.42
C ALA A 183 12.56 -19.43 -3.90
N LEU A 184 13.40 -18.43 -4.22
CA LEU A 184 13.68 -18.00 -5.58
C LEU A 184 14.34 -19.10 -6.43
N LYS A 185 15.30 -19.86 -5.86
CA LYS A 185 15.91 -21.02 -6.53
C LYS A 185 14.91 -22.14 -6.84
N ASN A 186 13.86 -22.27 -6.04
CA ASN A 186 12.78 -23.22 -6.27
C ASN A 186 11.65 -22.66 -7.17
N GLY A 187 11.90 -21.56 -7.87
CA GLY A 187 10.93 -20.98 -8.80
C GLY A 187 9.74 -20.29 -8.12
N LYS A 188 9.90 -19.82 -6.87
CA LYS A 188 8.83 -19.20 -6.09
C LYS A 188 9.02 -17.70 -6.00
N HIS A 189 7.93 -16.96 -6.13
CA HIS A 189 7.93 -15.52 -5.87
C HIS A 189 8.07 -15.23 -4.37
N VAL A 190 8.60 -14.06 -4.01
CA VAL A 190 8.92 -13.72 -2.62
C VAL A 190 8.42 -12.33 -2.27
N LEU A 191 7.61 -12.23 -1.22
CA LEU A 191 7.36 -10.99 -0.49
C LEU A 191 8.07 -11.12 0.86
N CYS A 192 9.11 -10.33 1.12
CA CYS A 192 9.91 -10.45 2.33
C CYS A 192 9.76 -9.21 3.18
N GLU A 193 9.42 -9.36 4.46
CA GLU A 193 9.49 -8.24 5.41
C GLU A 193 10.88 -7.60 5.35
N SER A 194 10.88 -6.26 5.35
CA SER A 194 12.13 -5.52 5.22
C SER A 194 12.87 -5.50 6.56
N PRO A 195 14.20 -5.64 6.59
CA PRO A 195 15.10 -5.69 5.42
C PRO A 195 15.10 -7.04 4.71
N VAL A 196 15.18 -7.05 3.37
CA VAL A 196 15.20 -8.31 2.59
C VAL A 196 16.46 -9.17 2.82
N ALA A 197 17.55 -8.54 3.28
CA ALA A 197 18.79 -9.15 3.71
C ALA A 197 19.57 -8.20 4.64
N GLU A 198 20.58 -8.69 5.34
CA GLU A 198 21.37 -7.86 6.27
C GLU A 198 22.51 -7.09 5.59
N THR A 199 22.80 -7.36 4.31
CA THR A 199 23.80 -6.61 3.53
C THR A 199 23.31 -6.25 2.14
N ALA A 200 23.90 -5.19 1.56
CA ALA A 200 23.59 -4.75 0.21
C ALA A 200 23.94 -5.80 -0.84
N GLU A 201 25.05 -6.53 -0.66
CA GLU A 201 25.48 -7.60 -1.58
C GLU A 201 24.46 -8.73 -1.60
N GLN A 202 24.02 -9.17 -0.42
CA GLN A 202 22.98 -10.19 -0.28
C GLN A 202 21.66 -9.75 -0.90
N ALA A 203 21.21 -8.52 -0.61
CA ALA A 203 19.99 -7.97 -1.20
C ALA A 203 20.09 -7.93 -2.74
N ASN A 204 21.18 -7.40 -3.28
CA ASN A 204 21.42 -7.30 -4.72
C ASN A 204 21.38 -8.68 -5.39
N GLU A 205 22.05 -9.68 -4.80
CA GLU A 205 22.04 -11.05 -5.31
C GLU A 205 20.62 -11.63 -5.37
N LEU A 206 19.79 -11.42 -4.33
CA LEU A 206 18.41 -11.91 -4.33
C LEU A 206 17.58 -11.29 -5.46
N PHE A 207 17.69 -9.98 -5.68
CA PHE A 207 17.01 -9.30 -6.79
C PHE A 207 17.51 -9.81 -8.14
N ASP A 208 18.82 -10.05 -8.30
CA ASP A 208 19.39 -10.59 -9.55
C ASP A 208 18.91 -12.02 -9.84
N ILE A 209 18.81 -12.88 -8.80
CA ILE A 209 18.23 -14.22 -8.95
C ILE A 209 16.76 -14.13 -9.37
N ALA A 210 15.99 -13.22 -8.75
CA ALA A 210 14.58 -13.03 -9.07
C ALA A 210 14.41 -12.59 -10.53
N GLU A 211 15.13 -11.57 -10.97
CA GLU A 211 15.09 -11.06 -12.34
C GLU A 211 15.49 -12.13 -13.36
N LYS A 212 16.62 -12.82 -13.12
CA LYS A 212 17.11 -13.89 -14.01
C LYS A 212 16.10 -15.03 -14.19
N ASN A 213 15.35 -15.35 -13.14
CA ASN A 213 14.36 -16.43 -13.16
C ASN A 213 12.95 -15.95 -13.55
N GLY A 214 12.76 -14.67 -13.88
CA GLY A 214 11.44 -14.10 -14.18
C GLY A 214 10.48 -14.14 -12.97
N LEU A 215 11.03 -14.08 -11.76
CA LEU A 215 10.31 -14.09 -10.50
C LEU A 215 10.21 -12.68 -9.90
N ILE A 216 9.19 -12.46 -9.09
CA ILE A 216 9.01 -11.24 -8.30
C ILE A 216 9.63 -11.43 -6.90
N LEU A 217 10.49 -10.48 -6.51
CA LEU A 217 10.93 -10.21 -5.15
C LEU A 217 10.51 -8.78 -4.78
N MET A 218 9.87 -8.61 -3.62
CA MET A 218 9.44 -7.30 -3.12
C MET A 218 9.74 -7.16 -1.62
N ASP A 219 10.14 -5.95 -1.23
CA ASP A 219 10.19 -5.51 0.16
C ASP A 219 8.77 -5.37 0.73
N GLY A 220 8.59 -5.96 1.92
CA GLY A 220 7.41 -5.85 2.76
C GLY A 220 7.48 -4.58 3.61
N ILE A 221 7.28 -3.42 2.96
CA ILE A 221 7.07 -2.13 3.64
C ILE A 221 5.74 -1.55 3.16
N LYS A 222 4.66 -1.92 3.86
CA LYS A 222 3.29 -1.50 3.52
C LYS A 222 3.12 0.01 3.29
N THR A 223 3.88 0.84 4.00
CA THR A 223 3.84 2.32 3.88
C THR A 223 4.14 2.78 2.45
N ALA A 224 5.06 2.10 1.75
CA ALA A 224 5.41 2.42 0.36
C ALA A 224 4.22 2.30 -0.59
N TYR A 225 3.22 1.49 -0.25
CA TYR A 225 2.04 1.24 -1.09
C TYR A 225 0.84 2.11 -0.72
N SER A 226 0.88 2.82 0.41
CA SER A 226 -0.19 3.71 0.86
C SER A 226 -0.44 4.85 -0.13
N THR A 227 -1.71 5.04 -0.49
CA THR A 227 -2.16 6.19 -1.30
C THR A 227 -1.79 7.52 -0.65
N ALA A 228 -1.98 7.66 0.67
CA ALA A 228 -1.65 8.89 1.40
C ALA A 228 -0.16 9.20 1.27
N TYR A 229 0.68 8.19 1.48
CA TYR A 229 2.13 8.31 1.38
C TYR A 229 2.57 8.68 -0.05
N HIS A 230 2.03 8.02 -1.06
CA HIS A 230 2.33 8.34 -2.46
C HIS A 230 1.94 9.78 -2.82
N ARG A 231 0.74 10.22 -2.42
CA ARG A 231 0.25 11.59 -2.67
C ARG A 231 1.08 12.64 -1.93
N MET A 232 1.50 12.33 -0.70
CA MET A 232 2.40 13.16 0.08
C MET A 232 3.73 13.38 -0.66
N LEU A 233 4.38 12.32 -1.14
CA LEU A 233 5.64 12.44 -1.89
C LEU A 233 5.48 13.27 -3.17
N LEU A 234 4.37 13.10 -3.90
CA LEU A 234 4.09 13.91 -5.09
C LEU A 234 3.96 15.40 -4.76
N LEU A 235 3.26 15.74 -3.68
CA LEU A 235 3.08 17.14 -3.24
C LEU A 235 4.36 17.73 -2.65
N ALA A 236 5.17 16.93 -1.95
CA ALA A 236 6.49 17.35 -1.49
C ALA A 236 7.37 17.76 -2.67
N ARG A 237 7.39 16.93 -3.74
CA ARG A 237 8.17 17.19 -4.96
C ARG A 237 7.58 18.29 -5.84
N SER A 238 6.32 18.69 -5.64
CA SER A 238 5.66 19.70 -6.49
C SER A 238 6.00 21.15 -6.10
N GLN A 239 7.06 21.39 -5.33
CA GLN A 239 7.50 22.73 -4.89
C GLN A 239 6.47 23.52 -4.05
N LYS A 240 5.42 22.86 -3.54
CA LYS A 240 4.38 23.49 -2.72
C LYS A 240 4.89 23.97 -1.36
N ILE A 241 5.92 23.32 -0.84
CA ILE A 241 6.63 23.71 0.38
C ILE A 241 7.97 24.38 0.07
N GLY A 242 8.23 24.75 -1.19
CA GLY A 242 9.54 25.19 -1.67
C GLY A 242 10.53 24.04 -1.81
N GLU A 243 11.82 24.37 -1.75
CA GLU A 243 12.90 23.38 -1.78
C GLU A 243 12.91 22.59 -0.47
N ILE A 244 12.96 21.26 -0.56
CA ILE A 244 12.99 20.39 0.62
C ILE A 244 14.39 20.45 1.24
N VAL A 245 14.47 20.77 2.53
CA VAL A 245 15.75 20.95 3.26
C VAL A 245 15.94 19.96 4.40
N SER A 246 14.84 19.43 4.97
CA SER A 246 14.90 18.39 6.02
C SER A 246 13.80 17.34 5.87
N VAL A 247 14.13 16.09 6.20
CA VAL A 247 13.16 15.01 6.40
C VAL A 247 13.44 14.34 7.73
N ASP A 248 12.47 14.36 8.65
CA ASP A 248 12.58 13.81 9.99
C ASP A 248 11.49 12.77 10.23
N ALA A 249 11.86 11.51 10.45
CA ALA A 249 10.93 10.40 10.61
C ALA A 249 11.11 9.66 11.95
N THR A 250 10.04 9.50 12.71
CA THR A 250 10.09 8.80 14.00
C THR A 250 9.23 7.54 13.99
N CYS A 251 9.83 6.39 14.30
CA CYS A 251 9.17 5.08 14.35
C CYS A 251 9.52 4.35 15.65
N THR A 252 8.63 4.41 16.65
CA THR A 252 8.91 3.86 17.99
C THR A 252 7.73 3.06 18.55
N SER A 253 8.06 2.06 19.38
CA SER A 253 7.09 1.14 19.98
C SER A 253 7.50 0.74 21.40
N LEU A 254 6.52 0.44 22.25
CA LEU A 254 6.72 -0.03 23.63
C LEU A 254 6.70 -1.56 23.72
N LYS A 255 7.51 -2.25 22.90
CA LYS A 255 7.70 -3.70 23.04
C LYS A 255 8.53 -4.00 24.28
N ASN A 256 8.26 -5.11 24.95
CA ASN A 256 9.08 -5.56 26.06
C ASN A 256 10.29 -6.33 25.51
N ILE A 257 11.38 -5.63 25.25
CA ILE A 257 12.60 -6.22 24.69
C ILE A 257 13.27 -7.27 25.61
N GLU A 258 12.81 -7.44 26.86
CA GLU A 258 13.31 -8.47 27.77
C GLU A 258 12.64 -9.82 27.56
N THR A 259 11.34 -9.81 27.32
CA THR A 259 10.52 -11.03 27.19
C THR A 259 10.14 -11.34 25.75
N ASP A 260 10.08 -10.33 24.90
CA ASP A 260 9.61 -10.47 23.53
C ASP A 260 10.77 -10.87 22.62
N ARG A 261 10.56 -11.88 21.77
CA ARG A 261 11.46 -12.15 20.66
C ARG A 261 11.34 -11.03 19.65
N CYS A 262 12.24 -10.06 19.70
CA CYS A 262 12.22 -8.87 18.87
C CYS A 262 13.50 -8.71 18.04
N TRP A 263 13.36 -8.13 16.86
CA TRP A 263 14.51 -7.64 16.09
C TRP A 263 15.17 -6.46 16.81
N ASN A 264 16.33 -5.99 16.37
CA ASN A 264 16.85 -4.68 16.80
C ASN A 264 16.00 -3.54 16.21
N SER A 265 16.10 -2.32 16.73
CA SER A 265 15.23 -1.20 16.28
C SER A 265 15.43 -0.87 14.80
N LEU A 266 16.63 -1.05 14.28
CA LEU A 266 16.97 -0.75 12.90
C LEU A 266 16.30 -1.72 11.92
N CYS A 267 16.30 -3.01 12.22
CA CYS A 267 15.58 -4.00 11.42
C CYS A 267 14.05 -3.86 11.54
N GLU A 268 13.52 -3.52 12.72
CA GLU A 268 12.07 -3.40 12.91
C GLU A 268 11.49 -2.11 12.29
N TRP A 269 12.18 -0.98 12.46
CA TRP A 269 11.64 0.35 12.14
C TRP A 269 12.52 1.17 11.18
N GLY A 270 13.81 0.85 11.07
CA GLY A 270 14.76 1.62 10.29
C GLY A 270 14.41 1.69 8.81
N THR A 271 14.04 0.57 8.19
CA THR A 271 13.67 0.52 6.77
C THR A 271 12.44 1.39 6.46
N THR A 272 11.42 1.34 7.33
CA THR A 272 10.24 2.21 7.22
C THR A 272 10.60 3.68 7.42
N ALA A 273 11.46 4.00 8.40
CA ALA A 273 11.86 5.38 8.70
C ALA A 273 12.77 5.99 7.62
N MET A 274 13.65 5.21 7.00
CA MET A 274 14.55 5.67 5.92
C MET A 274 13.84 5.84 4.58
N LEU A 275 12.70 5.15 4.37
CA LEU A 275 11.99 5.17 3.10
C LEU A 275 11.68 6.58 2.54
N PRO A 276 11.07 7.52 3.30
CA PRO A 276 10.81 8.87 2.79
C PRO A 276 12.09 9.65 2.48
N ILE A 277 13.15 9.46 3.27
CA ILE A 277 14.44 10.13 3.06
C ILE A 277 15.01 9.70 1.71
N PHE A 278 15.17 8.39 1.50
CA PHE A 278 15.75 7.85 0.27
C PHE A 278 14.89 8.10 -0.95
N GLN A 279 13.56 8.20 -0.80
CA GLN A 279 12.69 8.55 -1.92
C GLN A 279 12.70 10.05 -2.22
N LEU A 280 12.90 10.94 -1.26
CA LEU A 280 12.90 12.39 -1.51
C LEU A 280 14.28 12.94 -1.90
N PHE A 281 15.33 12.53 -1.20
CA PHE A 281 16.70 13.03 -1.42
C PHE A 281 17.57 12.09 -2.27
N GLY A 282 17.14 10.86 -2.50
CA GLY A 282 17.95 9.86 -3.18
C GLY A 282 18.95 9.17 -2.23
N LEU A 283 19.90 8.46 -2.83
CA LEU A 283 20.78 7.52 -2.10
C LEU A 283 22.20 8.06 -1.86
N ASP A 284 22.51 9.23 -2.42
CA ASP A 284 23.84 9.84 -2.43
C ASP A 284 23.97 10.86 -1.30
N TYR A 285 23.97 10.37 -0.06
CA TYR A 285 24.34 11.16 1.11
C TYR A 285 25.87 11.17 1.29
N ASP A 286 26.39 12.26 1.86
CA ASP A 286 27.81 12.42 2.18
C ASP A 286 28.18 11.68 3.47
N ASP A 287 27.28 11.68 4.46
CA ASP A 287 27.48 10.99 5.75
C ASP A 287 26.17 10.43 6.32
N ALA A 288 26.28 9.35 7.09
CA ALA A 288 25.19 8.71 7.84
C ALA A 288 25.69 8.29 9.23
N LYS A 289 25.46 9.14 10.22
CA LYS A 289 25.94 8.94 11.59
C LYS A 289 24.91 8.20 12.43
N ILE A 290 25.28 7.04 12.94
CA ILE A 290 24.42 6.20 13.78
C ILE A 290 24.78 6.37 15.25
N THR A 291 23.78 6.63 16.10
CA THR A 291 23.91 6.61 17.56
C THR A 291 22.86 5.68 18.15
N ALA A 292 23.27 4.74 18.99
CA ALA A 292 22.41 3.68 19.52
C ALA A 292 22.50 3.58 21.04
N LEU A 293 21.34 3.52 21.69
CA LEU A 293 21.17 3.40 23.12
C LEU A 293 20.75 1.97 23.48
N PHE A 294 21.55 1.32 24.31
CA PHE A 294 21.30 -0.02 24.81
C PHE A 294 20.85 0.01 26.28
N PRO A 295 20.13 -1.02 26.76
CA PRO A 295 19.82 -1.15 28.19
C PRO A 295 21.08 -1.23 29.04
N ASN A 296 22.07 -1.99 28.57
CA ASN A 296 23.40 -2.14 29.15
C ASN A 296 24.37 -2.68 28.06
N LYS A 297 25.66 -2.83 28.39
CA LYS A 297 26.69 -3.25 27.42
C LYS A 297 26.59 -4.71 26.98
N ASP A 298 25.89 -5.55 27.73
CA ASP A 298 25.82 -7.00 27.48
C ASP A 298 24.63 -7.40 26.60
N ARG A 299 23.73 -6.46 26.28
CA ARG A 299 22.55 -6.70 25.46
C ARG A 299 22.85 -6.52 23.97
N LYS A 300 22.33 -7.44 23.16
CA LYS A 300 22.49 -7.43 21.69
C LYS A 300 21.56 -6.45 20.98
N ASN A 301 20.39 -6.18 21.55
CA ASN A 301 19.38 -5.30 20.93
C ASN A 301 19.38 -3.94 21.63
N ASP A 302 19.34 -2.89 20.82
CA ASP A 302 19.15 -1.52 21.28
C ASP A 302 17.71 -1.27 21.76
N LEU A 303 17.54 -0.24 22.58
CA LEU A 303 16.23 0.32 22.95
C LEU A 303 15.80 1.42 21.98
N PHE A 304 16.78 2.16 21.47
CA PHE A 304 16.56 3.33 20.65
C PHE A 304 17.81 3.61 19.83
N ALA A 305 17.64 4.04 18.59
CA ALA A 305 18.70 4.56 17.77
C ALA A 305 18.25 5.82 17.03
N LYS A 306 19.22 6.66 16.71
CA LYS A 306 19.07 7.82 15.83
C LYS A 306 20.08 7.69 14.70
N ILE A 307 19.64 7.98 13.48
CA ILE A 307 20.56 8.16 12.36
C ILE A 307 20.37 9.58 11.83
N ASP A 308 21.48 10.30 11.70
CA ASP A 308 21.56 11.61 11.07
C ASP A 308 22.25 11.45 9.71
N PHE A 309 21.57 11.89 8.65
CA PHE A 309 22.09 11.89 7.29
C PHE A 309 22.45 13.32 6.88
N THR A 310 23.61 13.48 6.26
CA THR A 310 24.03 14.74 5.63
C THR A 310 24.10 14.52 4.13
N TYR A 311 23.40 15.36 3.38
CA TYR A 311 23.43 15.43 1.92
C TYR A 311 24.08 16.75 1.48
N PRO A 312 24.48 16.90 0.20
CA PRO A 312 25.16 18.09 -0.27
C PRO A 312 24.42 19.41 -0.02
N SER A 313 23.08 19.38 0.02
CA SER A 313 22.23 20.56 0.19
C SER A 313 21.03 20.34 1.12
N SER A 314 21.02 19.26 1.90
CA SER A 314 19.91 18.93 2.81
C SER A 314 20.38 18.04 3.96
N VAL A 315 19.53 17.89 4.97
CA VAL A 315 19.77 17.00 6.10
C VAL A 315 18.57 16.09 6.29
N ALA A 316 18.75 14.96 6.94
CA ALA A 316 17.62 14.12 7.33
C ALA A 316 17.93 13.39 8.63
N SER A 317 16.90 13.02 9.37
CA SER A 317 17.09 12.18 10.56
C SER A 317 15.99 11.15 10.73
N ILE A 318 16.35 10.01 11.32
CA ILE A 318 15.39 9.04 11.82
C ILE A 318 15.58 8.82 13.32
N LYS A 319 14.47 8.60 14.01
CA LYS A 319 14.43 8.15 15.41
C LYS A 319 13.67 6.84 15.48
N ILE A 320 14.33 5.78 15.92
CA ILE A 320 13.75 4.44 15.95
C ILE A 320 13.91 3.81 17.32
N GLY A 321 12.96 2.97 17.74
CA GLY A 321 13.06 2.36 19.07
C GLY A 321 12.08 1.25 19.37
N GLN A 322 12.55 0.31 20.20
CA GLN A 322 11.80 -0.78 20.78
C GLN A 322 11.96 -0.74 22.31
N GLY A 323 10.87 -0.50 23.02
CA GLY A 323 10.87 -0.28 24.48
C GLY A 323 10.90 1.19 24.89
N ILE A 324 11.02 2.12 23.93
CA ILE A 324 10.92 3.56 24.15
C ILE A 324 9.84 4.12 23.23
N LYS A 325 9.08 5.13 23.71
CA LYS A 325 8.07 5.83 22.92
C LYS A 325 8.45 7.29 22.70
N SER A 326 8.25 7.73 21.46
CA SER A 326 8.27 9.13 21.04
C SER A 326 7.08 9.38 20.09
N GLU A 327 6.80 10.64 19.79
CA GLU A 327 5.78 11.02 18.81
C GLU A 327 6.15 10.40 17.46
N GLY A 328 5.30 9.51 16.93
CA GLY A 328 5.56 8.74 15.72
C GLY A 328 5.29 9.51 14.44
N GLU A 329 5.77 10.74 14.35
CA GLU A 329 5.51 11.68 13.26
C GLU A 329 6.51 11.57 12.10
N LEU A 330 6.12 12.11 10.95
CA LEU A 330 7.01 12.44 9.84
C LEU A 330 6.85 13.93 9.51
N ILE A 331 7.97 14.64 9.45
CA ILE A 331 8.04 16.06 9.08
C ILE A 331 8.93 16.19 7.83
N ILE A 332 8.43 16.87 6.81
CA ILE A 332 9.19 17.22 5.61
C ILE A 332 9.24 18.75 5.55
N SER A 333 10.40 19.32 5.87
CA SER A 333 10.60 20.77 5.93
C SER A 333 11.08 21.29 4.59
N GLY A 334 10.46 22.36 4.10
CA GLY A 334 10.89 23.08 2.92
C GLY A 334 11.01 24.58 3.15
N THR A 335 11.56 25.30 2.17
CA THR A 335 11.86 26.74 2.29
C THR A 335 10.64 27.66 2.37
N LYS A 336 9.43 27.17 2.08
CA LYS A 336 8.18 27.96 2.12
C LYS A 336 7.16 27.42 3.12
N GLY A 337 7.32 26.20 3.59
CA GLY A 337 6.36 25.51 4.47
C GLY A 337 6.84 24.11 4.79
N TYR A 338 5.97 23.28 5.36
CA TYR A 338 6.32 21.91 5.71
C TYR A 338 5.14 20.97 5.56
N ILE A 339 5.44 19.69 5.34
CA ILE A 339 4.45 18.62 5.44
C ILE A 339 4.55 17.99 6.82
N TYR A 340 3.41 17.91 7.50
CA TYR A 340 3.26 17.23 8.77
C TYR A 340 2.42 15.98 8.61
N VAL A 341 2.95 14.85 9.05
CA VAL A 341 2.24 13.58 9.15
C VAL A 341 2.18 13.14 10.61
N PRO A 342 0.97 13.04 11.19
CA PRO A 342 0.80 12.70 12.59
C PRO A 342 1.09 11.23 12.88
N SER A 343 1.28 10.92 14.16
CA SER A 343 1.53 9.56 14.63
C SER A 343 0.30 8.64 14.54
N PRO A 344 0.45 7.37 14.11
CA PRO A 344 1.66 6.78 13.54
C PRO A 344 1.78 7.03 12.03
N TRP A 345 2.81 7.74 11.58
CA TRP A 345 2.92 8.21 10.20
C TRP A 345 3.02 7.07 9.16
N TRP A 346 3.47 5.89 9.58
CA TRP A 346 3.54 4.69 8.72
C TRP A 346 2.16 4.03 8.47
N LYS A 347 1.11 4.48 9.16
CA LYS A 347 -0.30 4.12 8.93
C LYS A 347 -1.14 5.37 8.63
N ASN A 348 -0.60 6.25 7.80
CA ASN A 348 -1.20 7.56 7.62
C ASN A 348 -2.47 7.57 6.77
N ASP A 349 -3.59 8.02 7.34
CA ASP A 349 -4.83 8.34 6.64
C ASP A 349 -4.99 9.83 6.27
N TYR A 350 -4.13 10.73 6.78
CA TYR A 350 -4.07 12.13 6.35
C TYR A 350 -2.74 12.84 6.61
N PHE A 351 -2.36 13.78 5.76
CA PHE A 351 -1.25 14.68 6.05
C PHE A 351 -1.65 16.13 5.86
N GLU A 352 -0.87 17.03 6.41
CA GLU A 352 -1.09 18.46 6.34
C GLU A 352 0.07 19.13 5.62
N ILE A 353 -0.23 19.99 4.66
CA ILE A 353 0.73 20.99 4.21
C ILE A 353 0.47 22.24 5.05
N ARG A 354 1.51 22.70 5.75
CA ARG A 354 1.45 23.82 6.67
C ARG A 354 2.41 24.94 6.24
N TYR A 355 1.98 26.16 6.47
CA TYR A 355 2.68 27.40 6.18
C TYR A 355 2.71 28.27 7.44
N GLU A 356 3.51 29.34 7.42
CA GLU A 356 3.52 30.34 8.49
C GLU A 356 2.13 30.95 8.70
N ASN A 357 1.47 31.31 7.59
CA ASN A 357 0.07 31.74 7.61
C ASN A 357 -0.85 30.51 7.72
N PHE A 358 -1.39 30.28 8.92
CA PHE A 358 -2.26 29.14 9.20
C PHE A 358 -3.50 29.05 8.31
N ASN A 359 -3.95 30.16 7.73
CA ASN A 359 -5.10 30.18 6.82
C ASN A 359 -4.81 29.49 5.48
N GLU A 360 -3.53 29.27 5.15
CA GLU A 360 -3.10 28.57 3.93
C GLU A 360 -2.93 27.07 4.16
N ASN A 361 -3.01 26.60 5.40
CA ASN A 361 -2.84 25.19 5.74
C ASN A 361 -3.91 24.33 5.08
N LYS A 362 -3.50 23.19 4.53
CA LYS A 362 -4.40 22.24 3.88
C LYS A 362 -4.19 20.84 4.43
N ARG A 363 -5.29 20.20 4.84
CA ARG A 363 -5.32 18.80 5.23
C ARG A 363 -5.80 17.94 4.06
N TYR A 364 -5.09 16.85 3.80
CA TYR A 364 -5.38 15.90 2.74
C TYR A 364 -5.71 14.54 3.34
N PHE A 365 -6.94 14.07 3.15
CA PHE A 365 -7.42 12.80 3.70
C PHE A 365 -7.45 11.70 2.62
N TYR A 366 -6.92 10.54 2.98
CA TYR A 366 -6.86 9.33 2.17
C TYR A 366 -7.08 8.11 3.08
N PRO A 367 -8.34 7.68 3.27
CA PRO A 367 -8.66 6.57 4.16
C PRO A 367 -7.82 5.32 3.86
N ILE A 368 -7.34 4.66 4.91
CA ILE A 368 -6.68 3.36 4.81
C ILE A 368 -7.69 2.26 5.13
N ASP A 369 -7.82 1.29 4.23
CA ASP A 369 -8.55 0.05 4.51
C ASP A 369 -7.68 -0.90 5.35
N GLY A 370 -8.23 -1.36 6.48
CA GLY A 370 -7.61 -2.37 7.33
C GLY A 370 -6.29 -1.90 7.92
N GLU A 371 -5.21 -2.66 7.70
CA GLU A 371 -3.88 -2.39 8.26
C GLU A 371 -2.90 -1.76 7.25
N GLY A 372 -3.37 -1.43 6.04
CA GLY A 372 -2.55 -0.95 4.91
C GLY A 372 -1.82 -2.07 4.15
N ILE A 373 -1.87 -3.31 4.65
CA ILE A 373 -1.18 -4.48 4.07
C ILE A 373 -1.87 -4.94 2.76
N ARG A 374 -3.17 -4.68 2.60
CA ARG A 374 -3.92 -5.10 1.39
C ARG A 374 -3.33 -4.54 0.10
N GLN A 375 -2.85 -3.29 0.12
CA GLN A 375 -2.28 -2.63 -1.05
C GLN A 375 -0.91 -3.23 -1.43
N GLU A 376 -0.12 -3.63 -0.44
CA GLU A 376 1.14 -4.34 -0.62
C GLU A 376 0.92 -5.74 -1.21
N ILE A 377 0.04 -6.55 -0.61
CA ILE A 377 -0.30 -7.88 -1.13
C ILE A 377 -0.83 -7.74 -2.57
N PHE A 378 -1.69 -6.75 -2.82
CA PHE A 378 -2.20 -6.48 -4.15
C PHE A 378 -1.09 -6.13 -5.15
N ALA A 379 -0.15 -5.27 -4.78
CA ALA A 379 0.98 -4.91 -5.64
C ALA A 379 1.84 -6.14 -5.96
N PHE A 380 2.07 -7.01 -4.97
CA PHE A 380 2.80 -8.26 -5.15
C PHE A 380 2.09 -9.23 -6.11
N VAL A 381 0.79 -9.48 -5.89
CA VAL A 381 -0.02 -10.36 -6.75
C VAL A 381 -0.08 -9.84 -8.18
N ASN A 382 -0.30 -8.54 -8.36
CA ASN A 382 -0.31 -7.95 -9.69
C ASN A 382 1.04 -7.99 -10.38
N SER A 383 2.13 -7.86 -9.63
CA SER A 383 3.46 -7.98 -10.20
C SER A 383 3.67 -9.37 -10.80
N ILE A 384 3.17 -10.41 -10.13
CA ILE A 384 3.24 -11.80 -10.58
C ILE A 384 2.35 -12.01 -11.81
N ILE A 385 1.08 -11.60 -11.76
CA ILE A 385 0.12 -11.75 -12.87
C ILE A 385 0.62 -11.04 -14.12
N LYS A 386 1.14 -9.82 -13.98
CA LYS A 386 1.64 -9.01 -15.10
C LYS A 386 3.07 -9.35 -15.51
N LYS A 387 3.74 -10.26 -14.80
CA LYS A 387 5.16 -10.60 -14.98
C LYS A 387 6.06 -9.36 -15.04
N LYS A 388 5.76 -8.38 -14.19
CA LYS A 388 6.46 -7.10 -14.11
C LYS A 388 6.54 -6.68 -12.65
N ASN A 389 7.73 -6.33 -12.17
CA ASN A 389 7.86 -5.82 -10.80
C ASN A 389 7.19 -4.44 -10.67
N LEU A 390 6.14 -4.34 -9.85
CA LEU A 390 5.40 -3.11 -9.53
C LEU A 390 5.69 -2.62 -8.11
N SER A 391 6.83 -3.00 -7.53
CA SER A 391 7.29 -2.49 -6.24
C SER A 391 7.44 -0.96 -6.29
N ASN A 392 6.95 -0.31 -5.24
CA ASN A 392 7.22 1.12 -5.00
C ASN A 392 8.58 1.36 -4.35
N ILE A 393 9.35 0.29 -4.12
CA ILE A 393 10.70 0.30 -3.56
C ILE A 393 11.63 -0.29 -4.62
N SER A 394 12.60 0.50 -5.08
CA SER A 394 13.60 0.02 -6.04
C SER A 394 14.60 -0.92 -5.37
N LYS A 395 15.21 -1.80 -6.17
CA LYS A 395 16.37 -2.63 -5.77
C LYS A 395 17.45 -1.78 -5.07
N SER A 396 17.75 -0.60 -5.61
CA SER A 396 18.78 0.30 -5.06
C SER A 396 18.42 0.86 -3.68
N VAL A 397 17.15 1.23 -3.45
CA VAL A 397 16.67 1.69 -2.14
C VAL A 397 16.75 0.55 -1.12
N SER A 398 16.30 -0.66 -1.50
CA SER A 398 16.36 -1.86 -0.64
C SER A 398 17.81 -2.23 -0.26
N ALA A 399 18.71 -2.24 -1.24
CA ALA A 399 20.12 -2.51 -1.01
C ALA A 399 20.77 -1.43 -0.12
N LYS A 400 20.42 -0.14 -0.32
CA LYS A 400 20.96 0.95 0.51
C LYS A 400 20.47 0.87 1.96
N MET A 401 19.21 0.51 2.21
CA MET A 401 18.73 0.24 3.56
C MET A 401 19.49 -0.93 4.20
N SER A 402 19.75 -1.98 3.44
CA SER A 402 20.54 -3.14 3.89
C SER A 402 22.00 -2.77 4.19
N ASP A 403 22.61 -1.84 3.45
CA ASP A 403 23.96 -1.30 3.76
C ASP A 403 24.01 -0.59 5.12
N ILE A 404 23.03 0.26 5.44
CA ILE A 404 22.94 0.93 6.75
C ILE A 404 22.77 -0.10 7.88
N ILE A 405 21.98 -1.14 7.65
CA ILE A 405 21.82 -2.25 8.60
C ILE A 405 23.13 -3.02 8.77
N ALA A 406 23.87 -3.29 7.69
CA ALA A 406 25.17 -3.94 7.76
C ALA A 406 26.16 -3.13 8.61
N LYS A 407 26.23 -1.81 8.43
CA LYS A 407 27.07 -0.92 9.25
C LYS A 407 26.72 -1.02 10.72
N TYR A 408 25.43 -0.93 11.04
CA TYR A 408 24.95 -1.11 12.41
C TYR A 408 25.35 -2.47 12.99
N ASN A 409 25.10 -3.56 12.27
CA ASN A 409 25.42 -4.93 12.72
C ASN A 409 26.94 -5.15 12.90
N LYS A 410 27.79 -4.41 12.17
CA LYS A 410 29.25 -4.41 12.34
C LYS A 410 29.74 -3.61 13.55
N GLY A 411 28.85 -2.91 14.26
CA GLY A 411 29.23 -2.05 15.38
C GLY A 411 29.63 -0.63 14.98
N GLU A 412 29.35 -0.20 13.75
CA GLU A 412 29.68 1.13 13.25
C GLU A 412 28.67 2.19 13.74
N TYR A 413 28.59 2.37 15.06
CA TYR A 413 27.71 3.34 15.71
C TYR A 413 28.32 3.90 16.99
N SER A 414 27.86 5.09 17.39
CA SER A 414 28.15 5.64 18.72
C SER A 414 27.28 4.93 19.76
N LEU A 415 27.91 4.20 20.69
CA LEU A 415 27.22 3.42 21.72
C LEU A 415 26.90 4.26 22.97
N LEU A 416 25.65 4.20 23.42
CA LEU A 416 25.16 4.75 24.68
C LEU A 416 24.51 3.65 25.52
N THR A 417 24.49 3.80 26.85
CA THR A 417 23.78 2.89 27.76
C THR A 417 22.90 3.65 28.76
N LEU A 418 21.73 3.09 29.10
CA LEU A 418 20.94 3.56 30.24
C LEU A 418 21.75 3.33 31.53
N GLY A 419 21.90 4.34 32.38
CA GLY A 419 22.57 4.22 33.69
C GLY A 419 23.92 4.93 33.85
N ASN A 420 24.43 5.65 32.84
CA ASN A 420 25.60 6.54 32.99
C ASN A 420 25.20 8.00 33.30
N ARG A 421 24.15 8.22 34.10
CA ARG A 421 23.73 9.58 34.52
C ARG A 421 24.06 9.83 35.97
#